data_AF-G1WB92-F1
#
_entry.id   AF-G1WB92-F1
#
_cell.length_a   1.000
_cell.length_b   1.000
_cell.length_c   1.000
_cell.angle_alpha   90.00
_cell.angle_beta   90.00
_cell.angle_gamma   90.00
#
_symmetry.space_group_name_H-M   'P 1'
#
loop_
_entity.id
_entity.type
_entity.pdbx_description
1 polymer ?
#
loop_
_entity_poly.entity_id
_entity_poly.type
_entity_poly.pdbx_seq_one_letter_code
_entity_poly.pdbx_strand_id
1 'polypeptide(L)'
;MILKKLISIVIGIFLYLTISNFFHYLYGGRWDISLGILYLYSDLQYTIGFVLIFLFYGENLFCKILFLFFSIILLSLYIYNWLIIYELPYERFLYIGLGLFVYIIELLYLKNYANE
;
A
#
# COMPACT_ATOMS: atom_id res chain seq x y z
N MET A 1 -6.20 20.44 8.62
CA MET A 1 -6.70 19.34 7.76
C MET A 1 -5.57 18.67 6.96
N ILE A 2 -4.86 19.40 6.10
CA ILE A 2 -3.76 18.86 5.26
C ILE A 2 -2.60 18.28 6.10
N LEU A 3 -2.18 18.95 7.18
CA LEU A 3 -1.07 18.48 8.02
C LEU A 3 -1.35 17.12 8.67
N LYS A 4 -2.55 16.93 9.26
CA LYS A 4 -2.92 15.65 9.90
C LYS A 4 -2.96 14.49 8.88
N LYS A 5 -3.44 14.78 7.68
CA LYS A 5 -3.45 13.85 6.54
C LYS A 5 -2.04 13.46 6.10
N LEU A 6 -1.13 14.43 5.97
CA LEU A 6 0.27 14.14 5.65
C LEU A 6 0.94 13.29 6.73
N ILE A 7 0.69 13.59 8.01
CA ILE A 7 1.19 12.78 9.13
C ILE A 7 0.68 11.34 9.04
N SER A 8 -0.61 11.15 8.75
CA SER A 8 -1.21 9.82 8.57
C SER A 8 -0.53 9.02 7.46
N ILE A 9 -0.39 9.62 6.28
CA ILE A 9 0.28 8.99 5.12
C ILE A 9 1.70 8.56 5.48
N VAL A 10 2.46 9.42 6.17
CA VAL A 10 3.83 9.11 6.59
C VAL A 10 3.86 7.93 7.58
N ILE A 11 2.94 7.90 8.55
CA ILE A 11 2.84 6.80 9.52
C ILE A 11 2.45 5.49 8.82
N GLY A 12 1.47 5.52 7.91
CA GLY A 12 1.04 4.36 7.15
C GLY A 12 2.15 3.77 6.28
N ILE A 13 2.90 4.63 5.58
CA ILE A 13 4.09 4.24 4.80
C ILE A 13 5.15 3.62 5.72
N PHE A 14 5.45 4.26 6.84
CA PHE A 14 6.45 3.77 7.78
C PHE A 14 6.10 2.39 8.33
N LEU A 15 4.84 2.19 8.73
CA LEU A 15 4.34 0.89 9.21
C LEU A 15 4.42 -0.18 8.12
N TYR A 16 3.97 0.15 6.91
CA TYR A 16 4.05 -0.78 5.78
C TYR A 16 5.49 -1.21 5.51
N LEU A 17 6.43 -0.26 5.37
CA LEU A 17 7.83 -0.56 5.09
C LEU A 17 8.49 -1.36 6.22
N THR A 18 8.18 -1.04 7.47
CA THR A 18 8.73 -1.76 8.62
C THR A 18 8.28 -3.22 8.62
N ILE A 19 6.98 -3.48 8.41
CA ILE A 19 6.44 -4.85 8.41
C ILE A 19 6.85 -5.60 7.15
N SER A 20 6.85 -4.94 5.98
CA SER A 20 7.35 -5.48 4.71
C SER A 20 8.80 -5.95 4.86
N ASN A 21 9.67 -5.10 5.41
CA ASN A 21 11.08 -5.43 5.64
C ASN A 21 11.26 -6.55 6.68
N PHE A 22 10.40 -6.62 7.70
CA PHE A 22 10.39 -7.75 8.64
C PHE A 22 10.05 -9.07 7.93
N PHE A 23 9.04 -9.07 7.05
CA PHE A 23 8.72 -10.24 6.23
C PHE A 23 9.85 -10.58 5.24
N HIS A 24 10.50 -9.60 4.62
CA HIS A 24 11.70 -9.86 3.80
C HIS A 24 12.82 -10.51 4.62
N TYR A 25 13.04 -10.08 5.86
CA TYR A 25 14.07 -10.67 6.70
C TYR A 25 13.77 -12.13 7.06
N LEU A 26 12.50 -12.44 7.35
CA LEU A 26 12.08 -13.79 7.75
C LEU A 26 12.00 -14.77 6.58
N TYR A 27 11.49 -14.32 5.43
CA TYR A 27 11.11 -15.19 4.32
C TYR A 27 11.92 -14.96 3.04
N GLY A 28 12.65 -13.84 2.95
CA GLY A 28 13.45 -13.50 1.77
C GLY A 28 14.55 -14.53 1.52
N GLY A 29 14.45 -15.22 0.39
CA GLY A 29 15.51 -16.05 -0.16
C GLY A 29 16.75 -15.18 -0.42
N ARG A 30 17.75 -15.27 0.47
CA ARG A 30 18.92 -14.37 0.57
C ARG A 30 19.82 -14.25 -0.68
N TRP A 31 19.44 -14.86 -1.80
CA TRP A 31 20.27 -15.00 -2.99
C TRP A 31 19.53 -14.78 -4.33
N ASP A 32 18.23 -14.46 -4.33
CA ASP A 32 17.49 -14.21 -5.57
C ASP A 32 17.28 -12.71 -5.83
N ILE A 33 18.01 -12.20 -6.82
CA ILE A 33 17.95 -10.80 -7.27
C ILE A 33 16.55 -10.46 -7.82
N SER A 34 15.87 -11.42 -8.45
CA SER A 34 14.56 -11.22 -9.06
C SER A 34 13.49 -10.97 -8.00
N LEU A 35 13.52 -11.74 -6.91
CA LEU A 35 12.67 -11.52 -5.75
C LEU A 35 13.01 -10.19 -5.07
N GLY A 36 14.29 -9.85 -4.93
CA GLY A 36 14.70 -8.54 -4.41
C GLY A 36 14.13 -7.35 -5.19
N ILE A 37 14.12 -7.42 -6.53
CA ILE A 37 13.54 -6.38 -7.40
C ILE A 37 12.02 -6.29 -7.20
N LEU A 38 11.34 -7.43 -7.11
CA LEU A 38 9.90 -7.45 -6.89
C LEU A 38 9.52 -6.80 -5.55
N TYR A 39 10.21 -7.18 -4.48
CA TYR A 39 10.00 -6.63 -3.15
C TYR A 39 10.16 -5.10 -3.16
N LEU A 40 11.23 -4.61 -3.77
CA LEU A 40 11.48 -3.18 -3.94
C LEU A 40 10.39 -2.50 -4.80
N TYR A 41 9.95 -3.15 -5.87
CA TYR A 41 8.88 -2.63 -6.73
C TYR A 41 7.54 -2.54 -5.97
N SER A 42 7.20 -3.57 -5.19
CA SER A 42 6.02 -3.59 -4.34
C SER A 42 6.08 -2.48 -3.30
N ASP A 43 7.22 -2.30 -2.63
CA ASP A 43 7.42 -1.24 -1.64
C ASP A 43 7.27 0.16 -2.27
N LEU A 44 7.86 0.39 -3.45
CA LEU A 44 7.73 1.65 -4.18
C LEU A 44 6.31 1.89 -4.64
N GLN A 45 5.67 0.87 -5.22
CA GLN A 45 4.29 0.96 -5.71
C GLN A 45 3.35 1.29 -4.56
N TYR A 46 3.53 0.65 -3.41
CA TYR A 46 2.70 0.91 -2.24
C TYR A 46 2.95 2.30 -1.68
N THR A 47 4.21 2.70 -1.52
CA THR A 47 4.59 4.01 -0.97
C THR A 47 4.09 5.16 -1.84
N ILE A 48 4.40 5.13 -3.14
CA ILE A 48 3.98 6.18 -4.09
C ILE A 48 2.47 6.12 -4.31
N GLY A 49 1.90 4.92 -4.41
CA GLY A 49 0.47 4.71 -4.58
C GLY A 49 -0.33 5.28 -3.41
N PHE A 50 0.14 5.09 -2.18
CA PHE A 50 -0.46 5.69 -0.98
C PHE A 50 -0.46 7.21 -1.03
N VAL A 51 0.70 7.81 -1.32
CA VAL A 51 0.80 9.27 -1.43
C VAL A 51 -0.20 9.78 -2.46
N LEU A 52 -0.23 9.19 -3.66
CA LEU A 52 -1.12 9.64 -4.74
C LEU A 52 -2.60 9.48 -4.38
N ILE A 53 -3.02 8.28 -3.99
CA ILE A 53 -4.42 7.98 -3.67
C ILE A 53 -4.88 8.87 -2.53
N PHE A 54 -4.17 8.85 -1.40
CA PHE A 54 -4.64 9.52 -0.21
C PHE A 54 -4.58 11.02 -0.36
N LEU A 55 -3.64 11.62 -1.11
CA LEU A 55 -3.68 13.05 -1.42
C LEU A 55 -5.00 13.50 -2.08
N PHE A 56 -5.64 12.66 -2.89
CA PHE A 56 -6.95 12.96 -3.49
C PHE A 56 -8.15 12.68 -2.57
N TYR A 57 -7.95 12.08 -1.39
CA TYR A 57 -9.03 11.91 -0.42
C TYR A 57 -9.58 13.26 0.07
N GLY A 58 -10.87 13.52 -0.15
CA GLY A 58 -11.53 14.76 0.25
C GLY A 58 -13.02 14.80 -0.10
N GLU A 59 -13.69 15.90 0.23
CA GLU A 59 -15.15 16.00 0.11
C GLU A 59 -15.65 16.31 -1.30
N ASN A 60 -14.85 17.03 -2.10
CA ASN A 60 -15.18 17.43 -3.45
C ASN A 60 -15.47 16.19 -4.33
N LEU A 61 -16.57 16.23 -5.08
CA LEU A 61 -17.00 15.15 -5.99
C LEU A 61 -15.89 14.74 -6.96
N PHE A 62 -15.17 15.73 -7.53
CA PHE A 62 -14.06 15.46 -8.44
C PHE A 62 -12.93 14.68 -7.77
N CYS A 63 -12.54 15.10 -6.55
CA CYS A 63 -11.52 14.42 -5.76
C CYS A 63 -11.94 13.00 -5.36
N LYS A 64 -13.22 12.78 -5.02
CA LYS A 64 -13.78 11.45 -4.72
C LYS A 64 -13.70 10.50 -5.93
N ILE A 65 -14.04 11.00 -7.12
CA ILE A 65 -13.96 10.20 -8.36
C ILE A 65 -12.50 9.83 -8.65
N LEU A 66 -11.58 10.80 -8.57
CA LEU A 66 -10.15 10.54 -8.77
C LEU A 66 -9.61 9.55 -7.74
N PHE A 67 -9.93 9.73 -6.46
CA PHE A 67 -9.56 8.81 -5.39
C PHE A 67 -9.98 7.38 -5.74
N LEU A 68 -11.27 7.19 -6.06
CA LEU A 68 -11.82 5.86 -6.33
C LEU A 68 -11.20 5.22 -7.57
N PHE A 69 -10.99 5.99 -8.64
CA PHE A 69 -10.34 5.54 -9.86
C PHE A 69 -8.89 5.11 -9.61
N PHE A 70 -8.08 5.94 -8.95
CA PHE A 70 -6.70 5.62 -8.64
C PHE A 70 -6.58 4.45 -7.66
N SER A 71 -7.45 4.38 -6.65
CA SER A 71 -7.51 3.26 -5.72
C SER A 71 -7.72 1.93 -6.42
N ILE A 72 -8.70 1.85 -7.34
CA ILE A 72 -8.99 0.61 -8.08
C ILE A 72 -7.77 0.19 -8.91
N ILE A 73 -7.18 1.12 -9.66
CA ILE A 73 -6.05 0.80 -10.56
C ILE A 73 -4.83 0.33 -9.76
N LEU A 74 -4.42 1.09 -8.74
CA LEU A 74 -3.21 0.80 -7.98
C LEU A 74 -3.35 -0.45 -7.12
N LEU A 75 -4.51 -0.68 -6.49
CA LEU A 75 -4.75 -1.92 -5.74
C LEU A 75 -4.80 -3.13 -6.66
N SER A 76 -5.45 -3.02 -7.82
CA SER A 76 -5.48 -4.12 -8.80
C SER A 76 -4.09 -4.45 -9.29
N LEU A 77 -3.27 -3.44 -9.60
CA LEU A 77 -1.89 -3.62 -10.03
C LEU A 77 -1.03 -4.25 -8.93
N TYR A 78 -1.24 -3.84 -7.67
CA TYR A 78 -0.52 -4.39 -6.51
C TYR A 78 -0.82 -5.88 -6.33
N ILE A 79 -2.11 -6.24 -6.31
CA ILE A 79 -2.55 -7.63 -6.19
C ILE A 79 -2.05 -8.46 -7.38
N TYR A 80 -2.14 -7.92 -8.60
CA TYR A 80 -1.71 -8.59 -9.82
C TYR A 80 -0.23 -8.97 -9.77
N ASN A 81 0.65 -8.06 -9.36
CA ASN A 81 2.09 -8.33 -9.29
C ASN A 81 2.40 -9.49 -8.36
N TRP A 82 1.74 -9.57 -7.21
CA TRP A 82 1.91 -10.67 -6.26
C TRP A 82 1.30 -11.99 -6.74
N LEU A 83 0.21 -11.96 -7.51
CA LEU A 83 -0.45 -13.16 -8.02
C LEU A 83 0.30 -13.86 -9.16
N ILE A 84 1.05 -13.12 -9.98
CA ILE A 84 1.84 -13.69 -11.09
C ILE A 84 2.97 -14.59 -10.58
N ILE A 85 3.39 -14.42 -9.32
CA ILE A 85 4.47 -15.22 -8.74
C ILE A 85 3.90 -16.50 -8.17
N TYR A 86 4.24 -17.60 -8.84
CA TYR A 86 3.80 -18.94 -8.44
C TYR A 86 4.77 -19.62 -7.45
N GLU A 87 6.02 -19.16 -7.42
CA GLU A 87 7.09 -19.76 -6.62
C GLU A 87 6.94 -19.52 -5.11
N LEU A 88 6.18 -18.51 -4.71
CA LEU A 88 5.95 -18.11 -3.32
C LEU A 88 4.47 -18.23 -2.94
N PRO A 89 3.92 -19.46 -2.82
CA PRO A 89 2.48 -19.69 -2.73
C PRO A 89 1.86 -19.09 -1.47
N TYR A 90 2.57 -19.06 -0.34
CA TYR A 90 2.06 -18.54 0.93
C TYR A 90 2.43 -17.07 1.17
N GLU A 91 3.67 -16.68 0.87
CA GLU A 91 4.17 -15.34 1.13
C GLU A 91 3.45 -14.29 0.31
N ARG A 92 3.11 -14.58 -0.95
CA ARG A 92 2.34 -13.65 -1.80
C ARG A 92 1.03 -13.21 -1.15
N PHE A 93 0.34 -14.11 -0.43
CA PHE A 93 -0.90 -13.77 0.26
C PHE A 93 -0.64 -12.93 1.52
N LEU A 94 0.51 -13.10 2.18
CA LEU A 94 0.92 -12.22 3.27
C LEU A 94 1.17 -10.79 2.78
N TYR A 95 1.86 -10.61 1.65
CA TYR A 95 2.10 -9.27 1.10
C TYR A 95 0.85 -8.63 0.51
N ILE A 96 -0.01 -9.40 -0.15
CA ILE A 96 -1.35 -8.93 -0.56
C ILE A 96 -2.15 -8.48 0.66
N GLY A 97 -2.20 -9.34 1.70
CA GLY A 97 -2.90 -9.06 2.94
C GLY A 97 -2.37 -7.82 3.66
N LEU A 98 -1.05 -7.66 3.76
CA LEU A 98 -0.38 -6.50 4.33
C LEU A 98 -0.81 -5.22 3.62
N GLY A 99 -0.72 -5.20 2.28
CA GLY A 99 -1.06 -4.03 1.49
C GLY A 99 -2.54 -3.65 1.61
N LEU A 100 -3.44 -4.63 1.59
CA LEU A 100 -4.87 -4.36 1.80
C LEU A 100 -5.17 -3.89 3.22
N PHE A 101 -4.54 -4.50 4.22
CA PHE A 101 -4.74 -4.16 5.63
C PHE A 101 -4.36 -2.71 5.90
N VAL A 102 -3.14 -2.30 5.53
CA VAL A 102 -2.68 -0.92 5.76
C VAL A 102 -3.54 0.07 4.97
N TYR A 103 -4.03 -0.29 3.77
CA TYR A 103 -4.94 0.55 2.99
C TYR A 103 -6.28 0.77 3.68
N ILE A 104 -6.87 -0.28 4.24
CA ILE A 104 -8.13 -0.20 4.98
C ILE A 104 -7.96 0.65 6.23
N ILE A 105 -6.86 0.46 6.98
CA ILE A 105 -6.58 1.24 8.19
C ILE A 105 -6.46 2.72 7.87
N GLU A 106 -5.70 3.09 6.84
CA GLU A 106 -5.55 4.48 6.41
C GLU A 106 -6.88 5.09 5.96
N LEU A 107 -7.70 4.32 5.24
CA LEU A 107 -9.03 4.74 4.79
C LEU A 107 -10.00 4.97 5.97
N LEU A 108 -9.97 4.11 6.98
CA LEU A 108 -10.75 4.27 8.21
C LEU A 108 -10.31 5.50 8.99
N TYR A 109 -9.00 5.71 9.11
CA TYR A 109 -8.45 6.89 9.77
C TYR A 109 -8.93 8.16 9.07
N LEU A 110 -8.74 8.27 7.76
CA LEU A 110 -9.15 9.45 6.99
C LEU A 110 -10.67 9.68 7.02
N LYS A 111 -11.47 8.62 7.07
CA LYS A 111 -12.93 8.71 7.22
C LYS A 111 -13.34 9.29 8.57
N ASN A 112 -12.71 8.86 9.66
CA ASN A 112 -12.98 9.41 10.98
C ASN A 112 -12.61 10.90 11.03
N TYR A 113 -11.49 11.28 10.40
CA TYR A 113 -11.04 12.66 10.31
C TYR A 113 -11.88 13.58 9.42
N ALA A 114 -12.60 13.05 8.45
CA ALA A 114 -13.51 13.82 7.62
C ALA A 114 -14.88 14.06 8.29
N ASN A 115 -15.21 13.28 9.33
CA ASN A 115 -16.45 13.42 10.08
C ASN A 115 -16.30 14.23 11.38
N GLU A 116 -15.06 14.63 11.73
CA GLU A 116 -14.73 15.58 12.82
C GLU A 116 -14.67 17.02 12.30
#